data_AF-A0A4U0TRV0-F1
#
_entry.id   AF-A0A4U0TRV0-F1
#
_cell.length_a   1.000
_cell.length_b   1.000
_cell.length_c   1.000
_cell.angle_alpha   90.00
_cell.angle_beta   90.00
_cell.angle_gamma   90.00
#
_symmetry.space_group_name_H-M   'P 1'
#
loop_
_entity.id
_entity.type
_entity.pdbx_description
1 polymer ?
#
loop_
_entity_poly.entity_id
_entity_poly.type
_entity_poly.pdbx_seq_one_letter_code
_entity_poly.pdbx_strand_id
1 'polypeptide(L)'
;MRQYLLATVMLAAVAAQRDDGDTFNPKRAISSCDALSCQGTGICSPPSEAITAYGVGMVSEALTLSDSDVSVSYTLADGEGWGTYVDQAGYVFSSLGLYVGAPEDTDLSSQPPACSLLFQYQGQTFPEDTSDASNTTTCPQTFSGVSNECFETLQDTIRGFDYSAAGNDDNYPSRTRCEALAQYVEYNVQHIDNDPSAVNTVCSFFGSLVSVTGGAISGPEVTTDVARPAGNDSSCQPVLPQDTDLHRVAYAREVLQKDSSGPGPSSFGFGVGGRVGYTPVVSVLYDDEDDVEPEVTFLCMRTYTPDGEILPFSRLSSSGAGPQAVVSGALVTLALGGCLFLVLSL
;
A
#
# COMPACT_ATOMS: atom_id res chain seq x y z
N MET A 1 56.88 16.00 -24.83
CA MET A 1 55.43 15.80 -25.06
C MET A 1 55.05 14.41 -24.56
N ARG A 2 54.44 14.33 -23.37
CA ARG A 2 53.70 13.15 -22.89
C ARG A 2 52.87 13.60 -21.68
N GLN A 3 51.62 13.98 -21.96
CA GLN A 3 50.58 14.20 -20.97
C GLN A 3 50.18 12.82 -20.41
N TYR A 4 50.22 12.65 -19.10
CA TYR A 4 49.58 11.52 -18.45
C TYR A 4 48.24 11.99 -17.87
N LEU A 5 47.19 11.28 -18.28
CA LEU A 5 45.81 11.43 -17.87
C LEU A 5 45.66 11.38 -16.34
N LEU A 6 44.93 12.34 -15.79
CA LEU A 6 44.27 12.22 -14.50
C LEU A 6 43.04 11.32 -14.68
N ALA A 7 43.06 10.15 -14.04
CA ALA A 7 41.87 9.33 -13.86
C ALA A 7 41.14 9.82 -12.61
N THR A 8 40.00 10.48 -12.81
CA THR A 8 39.03 10.82 -11.76
C THR A 8 38.23 9.56 -11.43
N VAL A 9 38.52 8.96 -10.27
CA VAL A 9 37.67 7.93 -9.66
C VAL A 9 36.52 8.66 -8.98
N MET A 10 35.31 8.56 -9.52
CA MET A 10 34.09 8.93 -8.80
C MET A 10 33.78 7.81 -7.81
N LEU A 11 34.05 8.05 -6.52
CA LEU A 11 33.39 7.30 -5.45
C LEU A 11 31.98 7.88 -5.30
N ALA A 12 30.97 7.09 -5.64
CA ALA A 12 29.61 7.33 -5.19
C ALA A 12 29.59 7.09 -3.67
N ALA A 13 29.51 8.17 -2.89
CA ALA A 13 29.29 8.08 -1.47
C ALA A 13 27.82 7.73 -1.23
N VAL A 14 27.54 6.47 -0.89
CA VAL A 14 26.27 6.10 -0.25
C VAL A 14 26.31 6.75 1.13
N ALA A 15 25.53 7.81 1.31
CA ALA A 15 25.38 8.43 2.61
C ALA A 15 24.53 7.50 3.48
N ALA A 16 25.20 6.70 4.32
CA ALA A 16 24.55 6.06 5.46
C ALA A 16 24.07 7.17 6.40
N GLN A 17 22.80 7.56 6.28
CA GLN A 17 22.15 8.45 7.23
C GLN A 17 21.88 7.63 8.49
N ARG A 18 22.79 7.76 9.47
CA ARG A 18 22.58 7.30 10.83
C ARG A 18 21.46 8.15 11.45
N ASP A 19 20.36 7.49 11.82
CA ASP A 19 19.13 8.07 12.39
C ASP A 19 19.42 9.00 13.59
N ASP A 20 18.93 10.23 13.50
CA ASP A 20 18.79 11.18 14.61
C ASP A 20 17.32 11.13 15.08
N GLY A 21 17.06 10.58 16.26
CA GLY A 21 16.08 11.15 17.20
C GLY A 21 14.63 10.65 17.26
N ASP A 22 14.06 9.97 16.25
CA ASP A 22 12.70 9.40 16.32
C ASP A 22 12.75 7.88 16.08
N THR A 23 12.77 7.09 17.16
CA THR A 23 12.91 5.62 17.08
C THR A 23 11.71 4.93 16.44
N PHE A 24 10.52 5.54 16.49
CA PHE A 24 9.27 4.90 16.04
C PHE A 24 8.97 5.11 14.55
N ASN A 25 9.39 6.23 13.96
CA ASN A 25 9.14 6.57 12.57
C ASN A 25 10.45 6.98 11.88
N PRO A 26 11.35 6.02 11.63
CA PRO A 26 12.66 6.32 11.08
C PRO A 26 12.52 6.96 9.71
N LYS A 27 13.38 7.95 9.44
CA LYS A 27 13.38 8.65 8.17
C LYS A 27 14.16 7.83 7.15
N ARG A 28 13.44 7.29 6.16
CA ARG A 28 14.02 6.58 5.01
C ARG A 28 13.54 7.25 3.72
N ALA A 29 14.39 7.23 2.69
CA ALA A 29 14.02 7.76 1.38
C ALA A 29 13.05 6.80 0.68
N ILE A 30 12.06 7.35 -0.02
CA ILE A 30 11.17 6.59 -0.90
C ILE A 30 11.64 6.82 -2.34
N SER A 31 11.93 5.74 -3.04
CA SER A 31 12.39 5.74 -4.43
C SER A 31 11.30 5.22 -5.37
N SER A 32 11.33 5.66 -6.63
CA SER A 32 10.54 5.07 -7.71
C SER A 32 11.42 4.14 -8.55
N CYS A 33 10.87 3.58 -9.63
CA CYS A 33 11.63 2.69 -10.51
C CYS A 33 12.81 3.40 -11.21
N ASP A 34 12.82 4.73 -11.27
CA ASP A 34 13.95 5.55 -11.74
C ASP A 34 15.28 5.28 -11.00
N ALA A 35 15.21 4.80 -9.76
CA ALA A 35 16.37 4.42 -8.96
C ALA A 35 16.97 3.06 -9.34
N LEU A 36 16.26 2.26 -10.16
CA LEU A 36 16.70 0.94 -10.57
C LEU A 36 17.70 1.05 -11.73
N SER A 37 18.78 0.27 -11.65
CA SER A 37 19.78 0.16 -12.72
C SER A 37 19.41 -0.87 -13.81
N CYS A 38 18.35 -1.64 -13.60
CA CYS A 38 17.91 -2.69 -14.50
C CYS A 38 16.87 -2.14 -15.48
N GLN A 39 16.68 -2.85 -16.59
CA GLN A 39 15.57 -2.62 -17.53
C GLN A 39 14.76 -3.90 -17.64
N GLY A 40 13.45 -3.77 -17.78
CA GLY A 40 12.53 -4.90 -17.83
C GLY A 40 11.20 -4.53 -18.45
N THR A 41 10.21 -5.37 -18.19
CA THR A 41 8.80 -5.08 -18.45
C THR A 41 8.09 -4.83 -17.10
N GLY A 42 6.76 -4.82 -17.09
CA GLY A 42 5.97 -4.78 -15.85
C GLY A 42 5.82 -3.42 -15.24
N ILE A 43 5.69 -3.39 -13.91
CA ILE A 43 5.30 -2.17 -13.19
C ILE A 43 6.32 -1.04 -13.34
N CYS A 44 7.61 -1.37 -13.46
CA CYS A 44 8.70 -0.40 -13.65
C CYS A 44 8.95 0.00 -15.11
N SER A 45 8.33 -0.70 -16.06
CA SER A 45 8.44 -0.39 -17.48
C SER A 45 7.14 -0.85 -18.15
N PRO A 46 6.02 -0.18 -17.84
CA PRO A 46 4.72 -0.60 -18.35
C PRO A 46 4.70 -0.47 -19.87
N PRO A 47 4.01 -1.38 -20.58
CA PRO A 47 3.92 -1.31 -22.03
C PRO A 47 3.32 0.03 -22.45
N SER A 48 3.74 0.58 -23.59
CA SER A 48 3.26 1.88 -24.09
C SER A 48 1.74 1.93 -24.35
N GLU A 49 1.10 0.77 -24.48
CA GLU A 49 -0.36 0.61 -24.61
C GLU A 49 -1.06 0.41 -23.26
N ALA A 50 -0.33 0.46 -22.13
CA ALA A 50 -0.91 0.35 -20.81
C ALA A 50 -1.93 1.48 -20.59
N ILE A 51 -3.19 1.08 -20.48
CA ILE A 51 -4.30 1.97 -20.19
C ILE A 51 -4.26 2.38 -18.71
N THR A 52 -3.56 1.62 -17.87
CA THR A 52 -3.44 1.85 -16.42
C THR A 52 -2.12 2.55 -16.09
N ALA A 53 -2.19 3.65 -15.35
CA ALA A 53 -1.04 4.26 -14.69
C ALA A 53 -0.71 3.42 -13.45
N TYR A 54 0.56 3.07 -13.28
CA TYR A 54 1.05 2.30 -12.14
C TYR A 54 1.76 3.18 -11.13
N GLY A 55 1.66 2.82 -9.85
CA GLY A 55 2.35 3.48 -8.76
C GLY A 55 3.39 2.55 -8.13
N VAL A 56 4.59 3.07 -7.83
CA VAL A 56 5.64 2.34 -7.10
C VAL A 56 6.28 3.26 -6.07
N GLY A 57 6.49 2.74 -4.86
CA GLY A 57 7.31 3.34 -3.83
C GLY A 57 8.16 2.29 -3.14
N MET A 58 9.49 2.42 -3.24
CA MET A 58 10.45 1.47 -2.68
C MET A 58 11.22 2.12 -1.54
N VAL A 59 11.41 1.37 -0.45
CA VAL A 59 12.19 1.76 0.72
C VAL A 59 13.19 0.65 1.00
N SER A 60 14.46 0.92 0.75
CA SER A 60 15.56 0.02 1.14
C SER A 60 15.77 0.04 2.65
N GLU A 61 16.19 -1.08 3.23
CA GLU A 61 16.50 -1.20 4.66
C GLU A 61 15.37 -0.63 5.53
N ALA A 62 14.14 -1.05 5.21
CA ALA A 62 12.93 -0.58 5.85
C ALA A 62 12.89 -0.98 7.33
N LEU A 63 13.37 -2.19 7.63
CA LEU A 63 13.54 -2.72 8.98
C LEU A 63 14.59 -3.84 9.01
N THR A 64 15.01 -4.20 10.21
CA THR A 64 15.86 -5.38 10.49
C THR A 64 15.05 -6.34 11.34
N LEU A 65 14.97 -7.61 10.95
CA LEU A 65 14.17 -8.60 11.69
C LEU A 65 14.84 -8.90 13.06
N SER A 66 14.02 -9.07 14.11
CA SER A 66 14.48 -9.37 15.47
C SER A 66 15.49 -10.52 15.51
N ASP A 67 16.52 -10.36 16.35
CA ASP A 67 17.59 -11.35 16.56
C ASP A 67 18.31 -11.84 15.28
N SER A 68 18.22 -11.07 14.19
CA SER A 68 18.87 -11.36 12.92
C SER A 68 19.59 -10.12 12.37
N ASP A 69 20.62 -10.34 11.54
CA ASP A 69 21.21 -9.27 10.73
C ASP A 69 20.47 -9.12 9.37
N VAL A 70 19.27 -9.69 9.25
CA VAL A 70 18.48 -9.67 8.01
C VAL A 70 17.76 -8.33 7.92
N SER A 71 18.26 -7.46 7.05
CA SER A 71 17.56 -6.25 6.66
C SER A 71 16.62 -6.55 5.49
N VAL A 72 15.37 -6.11 5.62
CA VAL A 72 14.36 -6.24 4.57
C VAL A 72 13.93 -4.88 4.05
N SER A 73 13.49 -4.84 2.80
CA SER A 73 12.97 -3.64 2.14
C SER A 73 11.45 -3.71 2.02
N TYR A 74 10.82 -2.56 1.78
CA TYR A 74 9.41 -2.51 1.44
C TYR A 74 9.19 -1.94 0.04
N THR A 75 8.21 -2.50 -0.65
CA THR A 75 7.68 -1.96 -1.89
C THR A 75 6.16 -1.84 -1.78
N LEU A 76 5.67 -0.63 -2.02
CA LEU A 76 4.25 -0.34 -2.20
C LEU A 76 3.97 -0.22 -3.70
N ALA A 77 3.05 -1.03 -4.21
CA ALA A 77 2.68 -1.07 -5.62
C ALA A 77 1.18 -0.78 -5.79
N ASP A 78 0.86 0.13 -6.70
CA ASP A 78 -0.50 0.49 -7.06
C ASP A 78 -0.79 0.19 -8.54
N GLY A 79 -2.00 -0.29 -8.82
CA GLY A 79 -2.49 -0.53 -10.19
C GLY A 79 -2.37 -1.98 -10.69
N GLU A 80 -1.95 -2.93 -9.85
CA GLU A 80 -1.83 -4.34 -10.25
C GLU A 80 -3.15 -4.98 -10.67
N GLY A 81 -4.24 -4.67 -9.94
CA GLY A 81 -5.59 -5.07 -10.24
C GLY A 81 -6.51 -3.86 -10.29
N TRP A 82 -7.36 -3.79 -11.30
CA TRP A 82 -8.28 -2.66 -11.46
C TRP A 82 -9.61 -3.09 -12.06
N GLY A 83 -10.62 -2.26 -11.89
CA GLY A 83 -11.93 -2.51 -12.45
C GLY A 83 -12.94 -1.40 -12.19
N THR A 84 -14.19 -1.69 -12.56
CA THR A 84 -15.32 -0.78 -12.35
C THR A 84 -16.32 -1.44 -11.41
N TYR A 85 -16.97 -0.65 -10.57
CA TYR A 85 -18.10 -1.14 -9.78
C TYR A 85 -19.35 -1.18 -10.65
N VAL A 86 -19.94 -2.37 -10.79
CA VAL A 86 -21.12 -2.60 -11.63
C VAL A 86 -22.31 -1.74 -11.15
N ASP A 87 -22.46 -1.60 -9.83
CA ASP A 87 -23.63 -0.94 -9.21
C ASP A 87 -23.33 0.49 -8.72
N GLN A 88 -22.12 1.01 -8.94
CA GLN A 88 -21.72 2.36 -8.49
C GLN A 88 -21.11 3.14 -9.66
N ALA A 89 -21.98 3.60 -10.56
CA ALA A 89 -21.61 4.46 -11.66
C ALA A 89 -20.91 5.72 -11.12
N GLY A 90 -19.62 5.87 -11.44
CA GLY A 90 -18.76 6.96 -10.95
C GLY A 90 -17.56 6.50 -10.12
N TYR A 91 -17.53 5.23 -9.71
CA TYR A 91 -16.40 4.65 -8.98
C TYR A 91 -15.69 3.56 -9.79
N VAL A 92 -14.38 3.56 -9.67
CA VAL A 92 -13.48 2.51 -10.13
C VAL A 92 -12.70 2.00 -8.94
N PHE A 93 -12.01 0.88 -9.09
CA PHE A 93 -11.03 0.46 -8.10
C PHE A 93 -9.68 0.20 -8.73
N SER A 94 -8.65 0.49 -7.95
CA SER A 94 -7.29 -0.01 -8.13
C SER A 94 -6.99 -1.00 -7.00
N SER A 95 -5.75 -1.44 -6.92
CA SER A 95 -5.23 -2.23 -5.82
C SER A 95 -3.95 -1.63 -5.30
N LEU A 96 -3.78 -1.71 -3.99
CA LEU A 96 -2.58 -1.32 -3.28
C LEU A 96 -1.96 -2.57 -2.65
N GLY A 97 -0.85 -3.04 -3.21
CA GLY A 97 -0.08 -4.18 -2.75
C GLY A 97 1.14 -3.74 -1.95
N LEU A 98 1.32 -4.31 -0.76
CA LEU A 98 2.53 -4.19 0.05
C LEU A 98 3.36 -5.47 -0.09
N TYR A 99 4.64 -5.26 -0.31
CA TYR A 99 5.62 -6.31 -0.50
C TYR A 99 6.84 -6.09 0.38
N VAL A 100 7.46 -7.20 0.79
CA VAL A 100 8.75 -7.22 1.47
C VAL A 100 9.81 -7.76 0.51
N GLY A 101 10.95 -7.08 0.40
CA GLY A 101 12.12 -7.61 -0.29
C GLY A 101 13.11 -8.20 0.71
N ALA A 102 13.52 -9.44 0.49
CA ALA A 102 14.53 -10.12 1.31
C ALA A 102 15.65 -10.69 0.42
N PRO A 103 16.89 -10.80 0.91
CA PRO A 103 17.97 -11.44 0.13
C PRO A 103 17.58 -12.85 -0.31
N GLU A 104 17.87 -13.24 -1.56
CA GLU A 104 17.38 -14.48 -2.22
C GLU A 104 17.64 -15.77 -1.41
N ASP A 105 18.72 -15.81 -0.62
CA ASP A 105 19.10 -16.97 0.21
C ASP A 105 18.48 -16.97 1.62
N THR A 106 17.61 -16.00 1.93
CA THR A 106 17.01 -15.83 3.26
C THR A 106 15.79 -16.71 3.43
N ASP A 107 15.83 -17.66 4.36
CA ASP A 107 14.65 -18.41 4.75
C ASP A 107 13.79 -17.59 5.74
N LEU A 108 12.92 -16.73 5.19
CA LEU A 108 11.98 -15.93 5.98
C LEU A 108 11.03 -16.76 6.84
N SER A 109 10.75 -18.02 6.45
CA SER A 109 9.83 -18.88 7.19
C SER A 109 10.43 -19.41 8.50
N SER A 110 11.77 -19.37 8.60
CA SER A 110 12.54 -19.79 9.77
C SER A 110 12.90 -18.65 10.73
N GLN A 111 12.66 -17.39 10.34
CA GLN A 111 12.91 -16.22 11.20
C GLN A 111 11.79 -16.05 12.25
N PRO A 112 12.02 -15.25 13.31
CA PRO A 112 10.97 -14.87 14.23
C PRO A 112 9.74 -14.26 13.51
N PRO A 113 8.52 -14.43 14.05
CA PRO A 113 7.34 -13.85 13.44
C PRO A 113 7.46 -12.33 13.32
N ALA A 114 7.10 -11.80 12.16
CA ALA A 114 6.97 -10.37 11.97
C ALA A 114 5.75 -10.08 11.10
N CYS A 115 4.99 -9.06 11.47
CA CYS A 115 3.78 -8.64 10.80
C CYS A 115 3.91 -7.24 10.25
N SER A 116 3.28 -6.98 9.10
CA SER A 116 3.04 -5.64 8.61
C SER A 116 1.55 -5.37 8.51
N LEU A 117 1.15 -4.18 8.94
CA LEU A 117 -0.22 -3.68 8.88
C LEU A 117 -0.29 -2.51 7.90
N LEU A 118 -1.14 -2.63 6.89
CA LEU A 118 -1.40 -1.64 5.86
C LEU A 118 -2.71 -0.90 6.19
N PHE A 119 -2.62 0.41 6.43
CA PHE A 119 -3.78 1.23 6.78
C PHE A 119 -4.33 1.97 5.57
N GLN A 120 -5.67 2.01 5.45
CA GLN A 120 -6.37 2.84 4.48
C GLN A 120 -7.44 3.69 5.18
N TYR A 121 -7.74 4.86 4.61
CA TYR A 121 -8.82 5.73 5.04
C TYR A 121 -9.88 5.81 3.94
N GLN A 122 -11.10 5.36 4.23
CA GLN A 122 -12.20 5.22 3.28
C GLN A 122 -11.82 4.36 2.05
N GLY A 123 -11.01 3.33 2.27
CA GLY A 123 -10.50 2.46 1.20
C GLY A 123 -9.56 3.16 0.22
N GLN A 124 -8.87 4.22 0.65
CA GLN A 124 -7.86 4.97 -0.11
C GLN A 124 -6.65 5.29 0.77
N THR A 125 -5.60 5.88 0.19
CA THR A 125 -4.52 6.47 0.98
C THR A 125 -5.05 7.60 1.87
N PHE A 126 -4.33 7.92 2.94
CA PHE A 126 -4.63 9.04 3.80
C PHE A 126 -4.31 10.36 3.09
N PRO A 127 -5.11 11.42 3.29
CA PRO A 127 -4.90 12.71 2.64
C PRO A 127 -3.66 13.42 3.19
N GLU A 128 -2.96 14.12 2.30
CA GLU A 128 -1.83 14.98 2.65
C GLU A 128 -1.77 16.17 1.72
N ASP A 129 -1.28 17.30 2.24
CA ASP A 129 -0.96 18.43 1.38
C ASP A 129 0.30 18.15 0.59
N THR A 130 0.15 18.00 -0.73
CA THR A 130 1.25 17.72 -1.66
C THR A 130 2.35 18.78 -1.65
N SER A 131 2.10 20.01 -1.13
CA SER A 131 3.16 21.01 -0.98
C SER A 131 4.17 20.69 0.10
N ASP A 132 3.76 19.91 1.11
CA ASP A 132 4.55 19.57 2.29
C ASP A 132 5.08 18.12 2.24
N ALA A 133 4.66 17.38 1.21
CA ALA A 133 4.98 15.98 1.00
C ALA A 133 6.49 15.78 0.68
N SER A 134 7.28 15.35 1.67
CA SER A 134 8.67 14.89 1.44
C SER A 134 8.70 13.44 0.95
N ASN A 135 9.58 13.09 0.01
CA ASN A 135 9.75 11.70 -0.49
C ASN A 135 10.45 10.80 0.55
N THR A 136 9.90 10.74 1.76
CA THR A 136 10.42 9.98 2.90
C THR A 136 9.30 9.26 3.62
N THR A 137 9.65 8.25 4.39
CA THR A 137 8.72 7.46 5.22
C THR A 137 8.18 8.21 6.45
N THR A 138 8.50 9.49 6.60
CA THR A 138 8.07 10.30 7.74
C THR A 138 6.57 10.54 7.67
N CYS A 139 5.86 10.18 8.73
CA CYS A 139 4.44 10.39 8.82
C CYS A 139 4.11 11.85 9.14
N PRO A 140 3.08 12.41 8.47
CA PRO A 140 2.63 13.75 8.79
C PRO A 140 2.12 13.86 10.23
N GLN A 141 2.18 15.07 10.80
CA GLN A 141 1.66 15.37 12.14
C GLN A 141 0.18 15.06 12.30
N THR A 142 -0.58 15.08 11.20
CA THR A 142 -1.98 14.62 11.23
C THR A 142 -2.06 13.17 11.69
N PHE A 143 -1.14 12.30 11.27
CA PHE A 143 -1.08 10.90 11.66
C PHE A 143 -0.25 10.64 12.92
N SER A 144 0.92 11.29 13.10
CA SER A 144 1.73 11.05 14.30
C SER A 144 1.13 11.69 15.57
N GLY A 145 0.35 12.76 15.42
CA GLY A 145 -0.04 13.65 16.51
C GLY A 145 1.07 14.66 16.86
N VAL A 146 0.73 15.66 17.67
CA VAL A 146 1.60 16.84 17.98
C VAL A 146 2.85 16.44 18.78
N SER A 147 2.87 15.26 19.39
CA SER A 147 3.99 14.73 20.17
C SER A 147 4.06 13.21 20.11
N ASN A 148 3.81 12.61 18.94
CA ASN A 148 3.78 11.15 18.74
C ASN A 148 2.72 10.40 19.57
N GLU A 149 1.78 11.12 20.20
CA GLU A 149 0.71 10.56 21.04
C GLU A 149 -0.12 9.48 20.32
N CYS A 150 -0.30 9.61 19.00
CA CYS A 150 -1.03 8.60 18.25
C CYS A 150 -0.21 7.33 18.03
N PHE A 151 1.10 7.46 17.80
CA PHE A 151 1.99 6.31 17.71
C PHE A 151 2.05 5.56 19.04
N GLU A 152 2.14 6.27 20.16
CA GLU A 152 2.09 5.67 21.49
C GLU A 152 0.78 4.91 21.71
N THR A 153 -0.36 5.52 21.39
CA THR A 153 -1.69 4.88 21.52
C THR A 153 -1.83 3.64 20.63
N LEU A 154 -1.38 3.71 19.37
CA LEU A 154 -1.39 2.56 18.46
C LEU A 154 -0.44 1.46 18.92
N GLN A 155 0.75 1.82 19.42
CA GLN A 155 1.70 0.87 19.97
C GLN A 155 1.13 0.16 21.20
N ASP A 156 0.54 0.89 22.14
CA ASP A 156 -0.11 0.31 23.31
C ASP A 156 -1.27 -0.60 22.94
N THR A 157 -2.05 -0.21 21.91
CA THR A 157 -3.09 -1.07 21.33
C THR A 157 -2.46 -2.37 20.83
N ILE A 158 -1.45 -2.29 19.95
CA ILE A 158 -0.77 -3.45 19.36
C ILE A 158 -0.18 -4.37 20.44
N ARG A 159 0.46 -3.82 21.47
CA ARG A 159 1.01 -4.58 22.61
C ARG A 159 -0.06 -5.27 23.46
N GLY A 160 -1.30 -4.77 23.42
CA GLY A 160 -2.43 -5.42 24.06
C GLY A 160 -2.96 -6.64 23.31
N PHE A 161 -2.46 -6.93 22.10
CA PHE A 161 -2.90 -8.08 21.31
C PHE A 161 -2.33 -9.39 21.87
N ASP A 162 -3.23 -10.30 22.25
CA ASP A 162 -2.90 -11.67 22.65
C ASP A 162 -3.35 -12.66 21.58
N TYR A 163 -2.39 -13.18 20.80
CA TYR A 163 -2.70 -14.15 19.75
C TYR A 163 -3.22 -15.48 20.32
N SER A 164 -2.79 -15.90 21.51
CA SER A 164 -3.23 -17.17 22.12
C SER A 164 -4.72 -17.14 22.48
N ALA A 165 -5.24 -15.96 22.84
CA ALA A 165 -6.65 -15.70 23.06
C ALA A 165 -7.43 -15.55 21.74
N ALA A 166 -6.82 -14.98 20.70
CA ALA A 166 -7.46 -14.73 19.40
C ALA A 166 -7.46 -15.93 18.43
N GLY A 167 -6.42 -16.77 18.47
CA GLY A 167 -6.21 -17.93 17.60
C GLY A 167 -6.99 -19.18 18.03
N ASN A 168 -7.58 -19.19 19.22
CA ASN A 168 -8.44 -20.25 19.73
C ASN A 168 -9.93 -20.05 19.39
N ASP A 169 -10.27 -19.15 18.45
CA ASP A 169 -11.65 -19.02 17.98
C ASP A 169 -11.99 -20.17 17.02
N ASP A 170 -12.74 -21.15 17.51
CA ASP A 170 -13.27 -22.30 16.74
C ASP A 170 -14.04 -21.87 15.47
N ASN A 171 -14.50 -20.61 15.38
CA ASN A 171 -15.18 -20.09 14.19
C ASN A 171 -14.23 -19.69 13.05
N TYR A 172 -12.94 -19.44 13.33
CA TYR A 172 -11.94 -19.03 12.33
C TYR A 172 -10.59 -19.77 12.51
N PRO A 173 -10.57 -21.11 12.36
CA PRO A 173 -9.40 -21.95 12.62
C PRO A 173 -8.24 -21.79 11.60
N SER A 174 -8.32 -20.82 10.68
CA SER A 174 -7.34 -20.62 9.60
C SER A 174 -6.76 -19.21 9.53
N ARG A 175 -6.95 -18.38 10.56
CA ARG A 175 -6.51 -16.98 10.54
C ARG A 175 -5.07 -16.86 11.03
N THR A 176 -4.25 -16.20 10.22
CA THR A 176 -2.84 -15.97 10.56
C THR A 176 -2.70 -14.95 11.70
N ARG A 177 -1.56 -14.95 12.41
CA ARG A 177 -1.27 -13.98 13.48
C ARG A 177 -1.44 -12.55 12.99
N CYS A 178 -0.89 -12.25 11.81
CA CYS A 178 -0.90 -10.89 11.27
C CYS A 178 -2.30 -10.44 10.82
N GLU A 179 -3.12 -11.35 10.28
CA GLU A 179 -4.53 -11.06 9.98
C GLU A 179 -5.35 -10.83 11.25
N ALA A 180 -5.13 -11.64 12.30
CA ALA A 180 -5.79 -11.49 13.58
C ALA A 180 -5.41 -10.16 14.26
N LEU A 181 -4.12 -9.81 14.23
CA LEU A 181 -3.61 -8.54 14.72
C LEU A 181 -4.25 -7.35 13.97
N ALA A 182 -4.30 -7.41 12.64
CA ALA A 182 -4.91 -6.35 11.83
C ALA A 182 -6.37 -6.11 12.22
N GLN A 183 -7.15 -7.18 12.41
CA GLN A 183 -8.55 -7.05 12.81
C GLN A 183 -8.70 -6.52 14.23
N TYR A 184 -7.84 -6.96 15.15
CA TYR A 184 -7.83 -6.44 16.50
C TYR A 184 -7.51 -4.94 16.51
N VAL A 185 -6.51 -4.50 15.75
CA VAL A 185 -6.16 -3.08 15.62
C VAL A 185 -7.28 -2.30 14.95
N GLU A 186 -7.84 -2.77 13.84
CA GLU A 186 -8.98 -2.14 13.17
C GLU A 186 -10.16 -1.96 14.11
N TYR A 187 -10.53 -3.03 14.84
CA TYR A 187 -11.63 -2.98 15.81
C TYR A 187 -11.37 -1.91 16.89
N ASN A 188 -10.18 -1.90 17.49
CA ASN A 188 -9.86 -0.92 18.53
C ASN A 188 -9.84 0.51 17.97
N VAL A 189 -9.24 0.73 16.80
CA VAL A 189 -9.24 2.03 16.11
C VAL A 189 -10.66 2.54 15.84
N GLN A 190 -11.56 1.65 15.45
CA GLN A 190 -12.96 1.97 15.22
C GLN A 190 -13.78 2.19 16.50
N HIS A 191 -13.24 1.86 17.68
CA HIS A 191 -13.92 1.93 18.97
C HIS A 191 -13.10 2.63 20.09
N ILE A 192 -12.10 3.44 19.72
CA ILE A 192 -11.11 4.02 20.66
C ILE A 192 -11.75 4.91 21.74
N ASP A 193 -12.96 5.39 21.55
CA ASP A 193 -13.79 5.91 22.63
C ASP A 193 -15.26 5.50 22.44
N ASN A 194 -15.73 4.58 23.29
CA ASN A 194 -17.16 4.23 23.40
C ASN A 194 -17.97 5.33 24.13
N ASP A 195 -17.43 6.54 24.29
CA ASP A 195 -18.19 7.68 24.79
C ASP A 195 -19.09 8.21 23.65
N PRO A 196 -20.42 8.10 23.76
CA PRO A 196 -21.35 8.60 22.73
C PRO A 196 -21.29 10.12 22.53
N SER A 197 -20.54 10.83 23.39
CA SER A 197 -20.28 12.28 23.34
C SER A 197 -18.97 12.63 22.64
N ALA A 198 -18.04 11.68 22.49
CA ALA A 198 -16.74 11.88 21.87
C ALA A 198 -16.80 11.53 20.38
N VAL A 199 -16.16 12.35 19.54
CA VAL A 199 -15.95 11.98 18.15
C VAL A 199 -14.80 10.97 18.14
N ASN A 200 -15.09 9.71 17.79
CA ASN A 200 -14.05 8.68 17.73
C ASN A 200 -13.05 9.00 16.61
N THR A 201 -11.90 9.53 16.99
CA THR A 201 -10.79 9.81 16.07
C THR A 201 -9.56 8.99 16.44
N VAL A 202 -8.86 8.54 15.41
CA VAL A 202 -7.53 7.94 15.51
C VAL A 202 -6.61 8.79 14.68
N CYS A 203 -5.58 9.32 15.33
CA CYS A 203 -4.59 10.16 14.68
C CYS A 203 -5.27 11.27 13.85
N SER A 204 -6.16 12.06 14.44
CA SER A 204 -6.95 13.11 13.75
C SER A 204 -7.98 12.63 12.70
N PHE A 205 -8.05 11.35 12.34
CA PHE A 205 -9.00 10.81 11.36
C PHE A 205 -10.16 10.07 12.03
N PHE A 206 -11.32 10.00 11.40
CA PHE A 206 -12.42 9.20 11.95
C PHE A 206 -12.05 7.71 11.95
N GLY A 207 -11.96 7.12 13.15
CA GLY A 207 -11.55 5.72 13.30
C GLY A 207 -12.48 4.76 12.55
N SER A 208 -13.78 5.05 12.50
CA SER A 208 -14.80 4.28 11.78
C SER A 208 -14.60 4.20 10.25
N LEU A 209 -13.71 5.02 9.70
CA LEU A 209 -13.39 5.05 8.28
C LEU A 209 -12.00 4.45 7.99
N VAL A 210 -11.29 3.98 9.01
CA VAL A 210 -10.00 3.33 8.88
C VAL A 210 -10.20 1.83 8.73
N SER A 211 -9.50 1.24 7.76
CA SER A 211 -9.39 -0.21 7.58
C SER A 211 -7.92 -0.63 7.64
N VAL A 212 -7.66 -1.82 8.19
CA VAL A 212 -6.32 -2.35 8.41
C VAL A 212 -6.22 -3.75 7.79
N THR A 213 -5.25 -3.94 6.90
CA THR A 213 -4.93 -5.25 6.32
C THR A 213 -3.58 -5.72 6.83
N GLY A 214 -3.50 -6.94 7.35
CA GLY A 214 -2.27 -7.50 7.90
C GLY A 214 -1.72 -8.65 7.07
N GLY A 215 -0.40 -8.83 7.11
CA GLY A 215 0.28 -9.98 6.53
C GLY A 215 1.65 -10.23 7.13
N ALA A 216 2.15 -11.45 6.96
CA ALA A 216 3.43 -11.88 7.49
C ALA A 216 4.60 -11.37 6.63
N ILE A 217 5.58 -10.77 7.29
CA ILE A 217 6.90 -10.41 6.76
C ILE A 217 7.84 -11.60 6.89
N SER A 218 7.75 -12.31 8.03
CA SER A 218 8.53 -13.49 8.36
C SER A 218 7.81 -14.38 9.37
N GLY A 219 8.36 -15.57 9.61
CA GLY A 219 7.76 -16.61 10.43
C GLY A 219 6.98 -17.65 9.62
N PRO A 220 6.34 -18.64 10.28
CA PRO A 220 5.79 -19.83 9.62
C PRO A 220 4.65 -19.54 8.63
N GLU A 221 4.06 -18.35 8.70
CA GLU A 221 2.92 -17.90 7.89
C GLU A 221 3.34 -17.06 6.67
N VAL A 222 4.63 -16.79 6.48
CA VAL A 222 5.14 -15.97 5.37
C VAL A 222 4.88 -16.64 4.02
N THR A 223 4.51 -15.83 3.03
CA THR A 223 4.43 -16.31 1.64
C THR A 223 5.84 -16.42 1.07
N THR A 224 6.26 -17.64 0.72
CA THR A 224 7.59 -17.90 0.15
C THR A 224 7.64 -17.79 -1.38
N ASP A 225 6.48 -17.69 -2.04
CA ASP A 225 6.42 -17.47 -3.48
C ASP A 225 6.96 -16.07 -3.82
N VAL A 226 7.88 -16.02 -4.78
CA VAL A 226 8.39 -14.76 -5.32
C VAL A 226 7.27 -14.06 -6.09
N ALA A 227 6.87 -12.91 -5.56
CA ALA A 227 5.85 -12.06 -6.12
C ALA A 227 6.38 -11.25 -7.30
N ARG A 228 5.49 -10.96 -8.25
CA ARG A 228 5.78 -10.14 -9.42
C ARG A 228 4.67 -9.10 -9.62
N PRO A 229 4.82 -7.90 -9.04
CA PRO A 229 3.79 -6.88 -9.11
C PRO A 229 3.48 -6.52 -10.57
N ALA A 230 2.21 -6.65 -10.96
CA ALA A 230 1.68 -6.31 -12.28
C ALA A 230 2.30 -6.99 -13.53
N GLY A 231 2.93 -8.18 -13.42
CA GLY A 231 3.30 -8.93 -14.64
C GLY A 231 4.44 -9.95 -14.50
N ASN A 232 4.77 -10.60 -15.62
CA ASN A 232 5.78 -11.66 -15.69
C ASN A 232 7.21 -11.11 -15.82
N ASP A 233 7.65 -10.29 -14.88
CA ASP A 233 9.02 -9.78 -14.88
C ASP A 233 9.98 -10.73 -14.20
N SER A 234 10.99 -11.16 -14.97
CA SER A 234 12.07 -11.99 -14.47
C SER A 234 13.40 -11.24 -14.36
N SER A 235 13.48 -9.95 -14.73
CA SER A 235 14.77 -9.24 -14.81
C SER A 235 14.85 -7.90 -14.08
N CYS A 236 13.74 -7.29 -13.66
CA CYS A 236 13.77 -6.00 -12.98
C CYS A 236 12.57 -5.84 -12.05
N GLN A 237 12.69 -6.39 -10.83
CA GLN A 237 11.66 -6.24 -9.81
C GLN A 237 11.70 -4.83 -9.20
N PRO A 238 10.55 -4.27 -8.77
CA PRO A 238 10.48 -3.00 -8.08
C PRO A 238 10.99 -3.14 -6.64
N VAL A 239 12.28 -3.39 -6.45
CA VAL A 239 12.87 -3.60 -5.12
C VAL A 239 14.28 -3.03 -5.03
N LEU A 240 14.66 -2.56 -3.83
CA LEU A 240 15.99 -2.08 -3.52
C LEU A 240 16.50 -2.73 -2.21
N PRO A 241 17.71 -3.32 -2.21
CA PRO A 241 18.59 -3.51 -3.36
C PRO A 241 18.04 -4.56 -4.36
N GLN A 242 18.59 -4.61 -5.57
CA GLN A 242 18.03 -5.41 -6.67
C GLN A 242 18.28 -6.92 -6.58
N ASP A 243 19.16 -7.34 -5.68
CA ASP A 243 19.50 -8.72 -5.35
C ASP A 243 18.62 -9.28 -4.23
N THR A 244 17.32 -8.97 -4.29
CA THR A 244 16.34 -9.42 -3.31
C THR A 244 15.12 -10.01 -4.01
N ASP A 245 14.57 -11.06 -3.41
CA ASP A 245 13.30 -11.63 -3.80
C ASP A 245 12.18 -10.87 -3.10
N LEU A 246 11.15 -10.53 -3.88
CA LEU A 246 9.98 -9.83 -3.40
C LEU A 246 8.89 -10.82 -2.98
N HIS A 247 8.34 -10.66 -1.78
CA HIS A 247 7.26 -11.47 -1.23
C HIS A 247 6.05 -10.61 -0.91
N ARG A 248 4.85 -11.11 -1.22
CA ARG A 248 3.61 -10.36 -0.95
C ARG A 248 3.29 -10.42 0.53
N VAL A 249 3.05 -9.26 1.14
CA VAL A 249 2.67 -9.15 2.55
C VAL A 249 1.19 -8.85 2.67
N ALA A 250 0.73 -7.74 2.10
CA ALA A 250 -0.67 -7.32 2.19
C ALA A 250 -1.18 -6.85 0.83
N TYR A 251 -2.50 -6.94 0.64
CA TYR A 251 -3.14 -6.47 -0.59
C TYR A 251 -4.51 -5.90 -0.27
N ALA A 252 -4.70 -4.63 -0.59
CA ALA A 252 -5.95 -3.92 -0.34
C ALA A 252 -6.54 -3.37 -1.64
N ARG A 253 -7.86 -3.22 -1.66
CA ARG A 253 -8.56 -2.57 -2.78
C ARG A 253 -8.60 -1.07 -2.53
N GLU A 254 -8.28 -0.29 -3.56
CA GLU A 254 -8.33 1.17 -3.49
C GLU A 254 -9.53 1.70 -4.27
N VAL A 255 -10.45 2.41 -3.60
CA VAL A 255 -11.68 2.93 -4.20
C VAL A 255 -11.45 4.32 -4.78
N LEU A 256 -11.62 4.50 -6.08
CA LEU A 256 -11.30 5.75 -6.76
C LEU A 256 -12.51 6.33 -7.50
N GLN A 257 -12.50 7.65 -7.70
CA GLN A 257 -13.55 8.35 -8.46
C GLN A 257 -13.15 8.48 -9.93
N LYS A 258 -14.02 8.02 -10.83
CA LYS A 258 -13.75 7.85 -12.27
C LYS A 258 -13.34 9.14 -13.02
N ASP A 259 -13.87 10.30 -12.61
CA ASP A 259 -13.77 11.55 -13.37
C ASP A 259 -13.33 12.76 -12.53
N SER A 260 -12.76 12.54 -11.33
CA SER A 260 -12.26 13.64 -10.53
C SER A 260 -11.02 14.25 -11.22
N SER A 261 -11.17 15.50 -11.68
CA SER A 261 -10.19 16.25 -12.48
C SER A 261 -9.47 17.32 -11.68
N GLY A 262 -9.85 17.48 -10.41
CA GLY A 262 -9.37 18.53 -9.54
C GLY A 262 -8.09 18.13 -8.81
N PRO A 263 -7.31 19.11 -8.31
CA PRO A 263 -6.35 18.85 -7.25
C PRO A 263 -7.08 18.25 -6.04
N GLY A 264 -6.33 17.60 -5.15
CA GLY A 264 -6.83 16.99 -3.92
C GLY A 264 -7.68 17.92 -3.03
N PRO A 265 -8.08 17.43 -1.85
CA PRO A 265 -9.33 17.76 -1.17
C PRO A 265 -9.72 19.24 -1.13
N SER A 266 -10.87 19.58 -1.72
CA SER A 266 -11.49 20.90 -1.58
C SER A 266 -12.29 21.01 -0.26
N SER A 267 -11.82 21.87 0.62
CA SER A 267 -12.58 22.72 1.57
C SER A 267 -13.37 22.09 2.73
N PHE A 268 -13.38 20.78 2.93
CA PHE A 268 -13.83 20.18 4.19
C PHE A 268 -12.74 19.28 4.76
N GLY A 269 -12.28 19.59 5.97
CA GLY A 269 -11.04 19.13 6.60
C GLY A 269 -10.88 17.64 6.93
N PHE A 270 -11.51 16.73 6.17
CA PHE A 270 -11.36 15.27 6.28
C PHE A 270 -11.50 14.60 4.90
N GLY A 271 -10.64 14.98 3.96
CA GLY A 271 -10.63 14.46 2.58
C GLY A 271 -10.12 13.02 2.46
N VAL A 272 -10.15 12.47 1.25
CA VAL A 272 -9.45 11.22 0.89
C VAL A 272 -8.14 11.54 0.18
N GLY A 273 -7.14 10.66 0.29
CA GLY A 273 -5.83 10.86 -0.34
C GLY A 273 -5.76 10.44 -1.81
N GLY A 274 -6.75 9.68 -2.30
CA GLY A 274 -6.69 9.12 -3.65
C GLY A 274 -5.44 8.25 -3.83
N ARG A 275 -4.73 8.45 -4.93
CA ARG A 275 -3.47 7.78 -5.27
C ARG A 275 -2.21 8.56 -4.88
N VAL A 276 -2.36 9.78 -4.36
CA VAL A 276 -1.23 10.72 -4.11
C VAL A 276 -0.94 10.95 -2.64
N GLY A 277 -1.79 10.43 -1.76
CA GLY A 277 -1.58 10.53 -0.32
C GLY A 277 -0.57 9.52 0.19
N TYR A 278 -0.48 9.39 1.51
CA TYR A 278 0.39 8.43 2.17
C TYR A 278 -0.39 7.23 2.70
N THR A 279 0.34 6.12 2.85
CA THR A 279 -0.16 4.87 3.38
C THR A 279 0.67 4.50 4.60
N PRO A 280 0.11 4.56 5.81
CA PRO A 280 0.78 4.05 7.00
C PRO A 280 0.98 2.53 6.89
N VAL A 281 2.23 2.12 7.08
CA VAL A 281 2.69 0.75 7.17
C VAL A 281 3.28 0.58 8.55
N VAL A 282 2.64 -0.24 9.39
CA VAL A 282 3.07 -0.50 10.77
C VAL A 282 3.67 -1.89 10.84
N SER A 283 4.95 -1.97 11.15
CA SER A 283 5.67 -3.23 11.32
C SER A 283 5.67 -3.61 12.81
N VAL A 284 5.42 -4.88 13.09
CA VAL A 284 5.39 -5.45 14.43
C VAL A 284 6.31 -6.67 14.43
N LEU A 285 7.45 -6.54 15.12
CA LEU A 285 8.51 -7.54 15.16
C LEU A 285 8.45 -8.25 16.51
N TYR A 286 8.35 -9.57 16.47
CA TYR A 286 8.36 -10.40 17.67
C TYR A 286 9.73 -11.05 17.81
N ASP A 287 10.26 -11.11 19.02
CA ASP A 287 11.51 -11.83 19.29
C ASP A 287 11.33 -13.36 19.16
N ASP A 288 10.14 -13.86 19.51
CA ASP A 288 9.70 -15.23 19.30
C ASP A 288 8.16 -15.34 19.20
N GLU A 289 7.62 -16.57 19.08
CA GLU A 289 6.16 -16.78 18.95
C GLU A 289 5.34 -16.37 20.19
N ASP A 290 5.95 -16.37 21.37
CA ASP A 290 5.32 -16.09 22.66
C ASP A 290 5.62 -14.67 23.15
N ASP A 291 6.32 -13.86 22.36
CA ASP A 291 6.68 -12.49 22.71
C ASP A 291 5.43 -11.61 22.93
N VAL A 292 5.43 -10.95 24.09
CA VAL A 292 4.36 -10.08 24.60
C VAL A 292 4.75 -8.60 24.57
N GLU A 293 6.00 -8.27 24.20
CA GLU A 293 6.51 -6.90 24.11
C GLU A 293 7.14 -6.61 22.74
N PRO A 294 6.40 -6.82 21.62
CA PRO A 294 6.98 -6.67 20.29
C PRO A 294 7.48 -5.25 20.01
N GLU A 295 8.49 -5.15 19.15
CA GLU A 295 8.94 -3.88 18.58
C GLU A 295 7.93 -3.40 17.53
N VAL A 296 7.61 -2.10 17.56
CA VAL A 296 6.65 -1.49 16.63
C VAL A 296 7.28 -0.29 15.93
N THR A 297 7.26 -0.32 14.59
CA THR A 297 7.79 0.75 13.74
C THR A 297 6.72 1.22 12.76
N PHE A 298 6.66 2.54 12.52
CA PHE A 298 5.71 3.20 11.65
C PHE A 298 6.43 3.76 10.43
N LEU A 299 5.92 3.52 9.22
CA LEU A 299 6.42 4.11 7.98
C LEU A 299 5.25 4.62 7.15
N CYS A 300 5.24 5.89 6.78
CA CYS A 300 4.23 6.43 5.85
C CYS A 300 4.77 6.39 4.42
N MET A 301 4.38 5.36 3.68
CA MET A 301 4.83 5.14 2.31
C MET A 301 3.95 5.90 1.31
N ARG A 302 4.52 6.24 0.16
CA ARG A 302 3.81 6.82 -0.99
C ARG A 302 4.19 6.10 -2.26
N THR A 303 3.37 6.23 -3.29
CA THR A 303 3.67 5.72 -4.63
C THR A 303 3.85 6.86 -5.62
N TYR A 304 4.74 6.65 -6.58
CA TYR A 304 5.01 7.56 -7.68
C TYR A 304 4.80 6.80 -8.99
N THR A 305 4.65 7.52 -10.10
CA THR A 305 4.80 6.88 -11.42
C THR A 305 6.17 6.19 -11.50
N PRO A 306 6.37 5.22 -12.40
CA PRO A 306 7.66 4.53 -12.54
C PRO A 306 8.83 5.48 -12.77
N ASP A 307 8.59 6.62 -13.42
CA ASP A 307 9.59 7.66 -13.73
C ASP A 307 9.76 8.69 -12.59
N GLY A 308 9.09 8.51 -11.44
CA GLY A 308 9.24 9.36 -10.25
C GLY A 308 8.30 10.58 -10.18
N GLU A 309 7.39 10.74 -11.15
CA GLU A 309 6.38 11.81 -11.12
C GLU A 309 5.18 11.47 -10.20
N ILE A 310 4.45 12.50 -9.78
CA ILE A 310 3.23 12.36 -8.97
C ILE A 310 2.13 11.67 -9.79
N LEU A 311 1.44 10.70 -9.18
CA LEU A 311 0.32 9.99 -9.80
C LEU A 311 -0.90 10.91 -10.02
N PRO A 312 -1.77 10.61 -11.00
CA PRO A 312 -3.08 11.23 -11.05
C PRO A 312 -3.90 10.93 -9.79
N PHE A 313 -4.50 11.95 -9.15
CA PHE A 313 -5.21 11.81 -7.87
C PHE A 313 -6.19 10.62 -7.80
N SER A 314 -7.04 10.43 -8.82
CA SER A 314 -8.08 9.39 -8.82
C SER A 314 -8.17 8.60 -10.14
N ARG A 315 -7.43 9.05 -11.16
CA ARG A 315 -7.52 8.47 -12.50
C ARG A 315 -6.59 7.29 -12.62
N LEU A 316 -7.11 6.22 -13.22
CA LEU A 316 -6.31 5.08 -13.61
C LEU A 316 -5.68 5.26 -15.00
N SER A 317 -6.06 6.24 -15.81
CA SER A 317 -5.53 6.39 -17.18
C SER A 317 -4.26 7.24 -17.27
N SER A 318 -3.24 6.72 -17.96
CA SER A 318 -2.00 7.45 -18.33
C SER A 318 -2.23 8.57 -19.35
N SER A 319 -3.27 8.46 -20.19
CA SER A 319 -3.61 9.46 -21.20
C SER A 319 -4.71 10.41 -20.72
N GLY A 320 -4.49 11.73 -20.79
CA GLY A 320 -5.49 12.78 -20.56
C GLY A 320 -6.66 12.83 -21.56
N ALA A 321 -6.86 11.78 -22.37
CA ALA A 321 -7.98 11.62 -23.28
C ALA A 321 -8.59 10.23 -23.05
N GLY A 322 -9.74 10.17 -22.39
CA GLY A 322 -10.47 8.92 -22.26
C GLY A 322 -10.91 8.40 -23.64
N PRO A 323 -10.89 7.08 -23.88
CA PRO A 323 -11.75 6.53 -24.90
C PRO A 323 -13.17 6.66 -24.35
N GLN A 324 -13.96 7.57 -24.93
CA GLN A 324 -15.40 7.45 -24.84
C GLN A 324 -15.76 6.10 -25.46
N ALA A 325 -15.97 5.09 -24.61
CA ALA A 325 -16.76 3.95 -24.98
C ALA A 325 -18.20 4.47 -25.17
N VAL A 326 -18.46 5.00 -26.36
CA VAL A 326 -19.82 5.12 -26.89
C VAL A 326 -20.31 3.70 -27.01
N VAL A 327 -20.95 3.20 -25.95
CA VAL A 327 -21.82 2.03 -26.05
C VAL A 327 -22.95 2.49 -26.95
N SER A 328 -22.77 2.30 -28.25
CA SER A 328 -23.82 2.41 -29.24
C SER A 328 -24.80 1.30 -28.90
N GLY A 329 -25.84 1.66 -28.15
CA GLY A 329 -26.98 0.80 -27.88
C GLY A 329 -27.61 0.44 -29.21
N ALA A 330 -27.20 -0.69 -29.78
CA ALA A 330 -27.95 -1.35 -30.82
C ALA A 330 -29.29 -1.78 -30.19
N LEU A 331 -30.31 -0.94 -30.39
CA LEU A 331 -31.70 -1.30 -30.20
C LEU A 331 -32.01 -2.45 -31.17
N VAL A 332 -31.78 -3.68 -30.71
CA VAL A 332 -32.35 -4.87 -31.32
C VAL A 332 -33.79 -4.95 -30.81
N THR A 333 -34.70 -4.25 -31.47
CA THR A 333 -36.13 -4.54 -31.35
C THR A 333 -36.41 -5.83 -32.12
N LEU A 334 -36.48 -6.93 -31.36
CA LEU A 334 -37.01 -8.22 -31.77
C LEU A 334 -38.43 -8.05 -32.33
N ALA A 335 -38.55 -8.16 -33.66
CA ALA A 335 -39.81 -8.42 -34.34
C ALA A 335 -40.10 -9.93 -34.26
N LEU A 336 -40.93 -10.32 -33.29
CA LEU A 336 -41.69 -11.57 -33.24
C LEU A 336 -43.09 -11.12 -32.80
N GLY A 337 -44.16 -11.16 -33.60
CA GLY A 337 -44.59 -12.20 -34.52
C GLY A 337 -45.90 -12.76 -33.96
N GLY A 338 -47.04 -12.50 -34.61
CA GLY A 338 -48.32 -13.01 -34.13
C GLY A 338 -49.54 -12.50 -34.90
N CYS A 339 -49.74 -13.03 -36.11
CA CYS A 339 -51.03 -12.99 -36.80
C CYS A 339 -52.12 -13.63 -35.93
N LEU A 340 -53.27 -12.97 -35.75
CA LEU A 340 -54.55 -13.68 -35.69
C LEU A 340 -55.71 -12.77 -36.12
N PHE A 341 -56.13 -12.99 -37.38
CA PHE A 341 -57.50 -12.99 -37.90
C PHE A 341 -58.48 -11.85 -37.57
N LEU A 342 -58.79 -11.08 -38.63
CA LEU A 342 -60.12 -10.57 -38.98
C LEU A 342 -61.20 -11.65 -38.76
N VAL A 343 -62.40 -11.23 -38.32
CA VAL A 343 -63.71 -11.41 -39.00
C VAL A 343 -64.91 -11.34 -38.00
N LEU A 344 -65.90 -10.51 -38.35
CA LEU A 344 -67.37 -10.53 -38.08
C LEU A 344 -67.98 -9.96 -36.77
N SER A 345 -68.83 -8.94 -36.99
CA SER A 345 -70.22 -8.77 -36.49
C SER A 345 -70.48 -8.22 -35.09
N LEU A 346 -70.71 -6.90 -35.00
CA LEU A 346 -72.03 -6.23 -34.82
C LEU A 346 -71.84 -4.72 -34.72
#